data_AF-A0A3D1X3S5-F1
#
_entry.id   AF-A0A3D1X3S5-F1
#
_cell.length_a   1.000
_cell.length_b   1.000
_cell.length_c   1.000
_cell.angle_alpha   90.00
_cell.angle_beta   90.00
_cell.angle_gamma   90.00
#
_symmetry.space_group_name_H-M   'P 1'
#
loop_
_entity.id
_entity.type
_entity.pdbx_description
1 polymer ?
#
loop_
_entity_poly.entity_id
_entity_poly.type
_entity_poly.pdbx_seq_one_letter_code
_entity_poly.pdbx_strand_id
1 'polypeptide(L)' 'MLRGSFFRSARLDCALSQLDCAMVRETEDGRLLALPYSERAPFPLPELFCLARIGTVGGRRCVIYRVDRKKLPVL' A
#
# COMPACT_ATOMS: atom_id res chain seq x y z
N MET A 1 -3.43 -12.90 -6.50
CA MET A 1 -4.54 -12.55 -5.59
C MET A 1 -4.04 -12.63 -4.15
N LEU A 2 -4.05 -11.54 -3.39
CA LEU A 2 -3.83 -11.57 -1.94
C LEU A 2 -4.98 -12.37 -1.32
N ARG A 3 -4.71 -13.57 -0.78
CA ARG A 3 -5.72 -14.36 -0.06
C ARG A 3 -5.89 -13.76 1.34
N GLY A 4 -6.99 -13.05 1.58
CA GLY A 4 -7.35 -12.46 2.88
C GLY A 4 -7.17 -10.94 2.96
N SER A 5 -7.70 -10.31 4.02
CA SER A 5 -7.63 -8.85 4.21
C SER A 5 -6.19 -8.35 4.39
N PHE A 6 -5.82 -7.28 3.69
CA PHE A 6 -4.55 -6.60 3.89
C PHE A 6 -4.65 -5.59 5.01
N PHE A 7 -5.74 -4.85 5.10
CA PHE A 7 -5.99 -3.86 6.15
C PHE A 7 -7.02 -4.36 7.17
N ARG A 8 -7.03 -3.75 8.36
CA ARG A 8 -8.17 -3.83 9.29
C ARG A 8 -9.27 -2.84 8.88
N SER A 9 -9.61 -2.80 7.59
CA SER A 9 -10.62 -1.89 7.03
C SER A 9 -11.11 -2.43 5.69
N ALA A 10 -12.38 -2.83 5.63
CA ALA A 10 -12.99 -3.33 4.40
C ALA A 10 -12.96 -2.31 3.26
N ARG A 11 -13.06 -1.00 3.58
CA ARG A 11 -12.95 0.08 2.60
C ARG A 11 -11.56 0.12 1.97
N LEU A 12 -10.50 0.03 2.78
CA LEU A 12 -9.13 0.05 2.26
C LEU A 12 -8.81 -1.23 1.47
N ASP A 13 -9.31 -2.38 1.90
CA ASP A 13 -9.17 -3.63 1.14
C ASP A 13 -9.94 -3.57 -0.20
N CYS A 14 -11.12 -2.94 -0.22
CA CYS A 14 -11.87 -2.70 -1.45
C CYS A 14 -11.10 -1.76 -2.38
N ALA A 15 -10.58 -0.64 -1.87
CA ALA A 15 -9.75 0.28 -2.66
C ALA A 15 -8.50 -0.42 -3.20
N LEU A 16 -7.80 -1.20 -2.38
CA LEU A 16 -6.62 -1.96 -2.80
C LEU A 16 -6.95 -3.02 -3.87
N SER A 17 -8.13 -3.65 -3.82
CA SER A 17 -8.51 -4.67 -4.82
C SER A 17 -8.80 -4.07 -6.20
N GLN A 18 -9.11 -2.78 -6.28
CA GLN A 18 -9.28 -2.04 -7.53
C GLN A 18 -7.96 -1.56 -8.14
N LEU A 19 -6.84 -1.71 -7.40
CA LEU A 19 -5.53 -1.25 -7.86
C LEU A 19 -4.74 -2.41 -8.44
N ASP A 20 -4.28 -2.23 -9.67
CA ASP A 20 -3.39 -3.17 -10.33
C ASP A 20 -1.95 -3.02 -9.83
N CYS A 21 -1.17 -4.10 -9.98
CA CYS A 21 0.27 -4.11 -9.72
C CYS A 21 0.67 -3.76 -8.27
N ALA A 22 -0.18 -4.02 -7.28
CA ALA A 22 0.19 -3.92 -5.89
C ALA A 22 1.32 -4.92 -5.54
N MET A 23 2.42 -4.40 -5.00
CA MET A 23 3.58 -5.18 -4.59
C MET A 23 3.63 -5.26 -3.07
N VAL A 24 3.73 -6.47 -2.52
CA VAL A 24 3.74 -6.69 -1.08
C VAL A 24 5.04 -7.39 -0.67
N ARG A 25 5.61 -6.94 0.44
CA ARG A 25 6.74 -7.58 1.11
C ARG A 25 6.43 -7.80 2.59
N GLU A 26 6.60 -9.04 3.04
CA GLU A 26 6.58 -9.37 4.47
C GLU A 26 7.86 -8.87 5.15
N THR A 27 7.72 -8.42 6.39
CA THR A 27 8.80 -7.91 7.26
C THR A 27 8.60 -8.45 8.67
N GLU A 28 9.61 -8.33 9.53
CA GLU A 28 9.47 -8.71 10.93
C GLU A 28 8.34 -7.92 11.63
N ASP A 29 8.17 -6.64 11.30
CA ASP A 29 7.19 -5.76 11.96
C ASP A 29 5.78 -5.76 11.33
N GLY A 30 5.58 -6.51 10.24
CA GLY A 30 4.35 -6.50 9.46
C GLY A 30 4.61 -6.56 7.97
N ARG A 31 3.97 -5.70 7.19
CA ARG A 31 4.01 -5.71 5.72
C ARG A 31 4.32 -4.34 5.15
N LEU A 32 5.03 -4.34 4.02
CA LEU A 32 5.18 -3.19 3.16
C LEU A 32 4.29 -3.37 1.93
N LEU A 33 3.54 -2.34 1.60
CA LEU A 33 2.75 -2.25 0.38
C LEU A 33 3.34 -1.15 -0.49
N ALA A 34 3.76 -1.50 -1.71
CA ALA A 34 4.17 -0.54 -2.71
C ALA A 34 3.14 -0.51 -3.86
N LEU A 35 2.65 0.68 -4.17
CA LEU A 35 1.71 0.95 -5.25
C LEU A 35 2.38 1.88 -6.27
N PRO A 36 2.34 1.56 -7.58
CA PRO A 36 2.85 2.44 -8.60
C PRO A 36 2.25 3.85 -8.49
N TYR A 37 3.08 4.86 -8.66
CA TYR A 37 2.69 6.26 -8.52
C TYR A 37 3.20 7.10 -9.67
N SER A 38 2.33 7.99 -10.15
CA SER A 38 2.62 9.01 -11.15
C SER A 38 1.96 10.31 -10.73
N GLU A 39 2.66 11.43 -10.88
CA GLU A 39 2.12 12.77 -10.63
C GLU A 39 0.96 13.13 -11.60
N ARG A 40 0.78 12.35 -12.67
CA ARG A 40 -0.31 12.52 -13.66
C ARG A 40 -1.55 11.67 -13.36
N ALA A 41 -1.55 10.90 -12.28
CA ALA A 41 -2.66 10.03 -11.89
C ALA A 41 -3.15 10.37 -10.48
N PRO A 42 -4.40 10.00 -10.12
CA PRO A 42 -4.87 10.11 -8.76
C PRO A 42 -3.95 9.37 -7.77
N PHE A 43 -3.88 9.88 -6.54
CA PHE A 43 -3.12 9.23 -5.50
C PHE A 43 -3.72 7.85 -5.17
N PRO A 44 -2.92 6.75 -5.07
CA PRO A 44 -3.47 5.39 -5.03
C PRO A 44 -4.41 5.11 -3.85
N LEU A 45 -4.03 5.54 -2.64
CA LEU A 45 -4.87 5.46 -1.44
C LEU A 45 -4.88 6.83 -0.74
N PRO A 46 -5.76 7.76 -1.15
CA PRO A 46 -5.82 9.12 -0.60
C PRO A 46 -6.04 9.14 0.92
N GLU A 47 -6.80 8.18 1.47
CA GLU A 47 -7.05 8.05 2.90
C GLU A 47 -5.78 7.81 3.73
N LEU A 48 -4.71 7.32 3.09
CA LEU A 48 -3.42 7.04 3.73
C LEU A 48 -2.33 8.03 3.31
N PHE A 49 -2.67 9.15 2.64
CA PHE A 49 -1.69 10.08 2.10
C PHE A 49 -0.63 10.53 3.12
N CYS A 50 -1.01 10.83 4.36
CA CYS A 50 -0.07 11.25 5.40
C CYS A 50 0.91 10.16 5.85
N LEU A 51 0.61 8.89 5.58
CA LEU A 51 1.43 7.73 5.92
C LEU A 51 2.25 7.24 4.72
N ALA A 52 2.11 7.89 3.57
CA ALA A 52 2.78 7.52 2.35
C ALA A 52 4.25 7.93 2.37
N ARG A 53 5.13 7.00 1.99
CA ARG A 53 6.51 7.31 1.64
C ARG A 53 6.73 7.10 0.15
N ILE A 54 7.18 8.12 -0.57
CA ILE A 54 7.58 7.95 -1.97
C ILE A 54 8.94 7.27 -2.03
N GLY A 55 9.05 6.22 -2.85
CA GLY A 55 10.29 5.50 -3.07
C GLY A 55 10.35 4.89 -4.47
N THR A 56 11.39 4.11 -4.71
CA THR A 56 11.58 3.39 -5.97
C THR A 56 11.61 1.89 -5.72
N VAL A 57 10.80 1.13 -6.46
CA VAL A 57 10.76 -0.33 -6.42
C VAL A 57 10.91 -0.85 -7.85
N GLY A 58 11.96 -1.62 -8.13
CA GLY A 58 12.22 -2.15 -9.48
C GLY A 58 12.35 -1.05 -10.55
N GLY A 59 12.94 0.11 -10.21
CA GLY A 59 13.07 1.25 -11.11
C GLY A 59 11.79 2.08 -11.34
N ARG A 60 10.68 1.73 -10.68
CA ARG A 60 9.41 2.46 -10.77
C ARG A 60 9.16 3.27 -9.51
N ARG A 61 8.66 4.49 -9.66
CA ARG A 61 8.25 5.35 -8.55
C ARG A 61 6.98 4.76 -7.92
N CYS A 62 7.02 4.53 -6.62
CA CYS A 62 5.92 3.94 -5.88
C CYS A 62 5.63 4.77 -4.63
N VAL A 63 4.36 4.77 -4.23
CA VAL A 63 3.96 5.09 -2.87
C VAL A 63 4.10 3.82 -2.04
N ILE A 64 4.78 3.93 -0.90
CA ILE A 64 5.06 2.82 0.02
C ILE A 64 4.36 3.09 1.35
N TYR A 65 3.59 2.11 1.81
CA TYR A 65 2.93 2.11 3.11
C TYR A 65 3.50 1.02 4.00
N ARG A 66 3.65 1.31 5.28
CA ARG A 66 3.93 0.31 6.32
C ARG A 66 2.61 -0.10 6.97
N VAL A 67 2.42 -1.39 7.15
CA VAL A 67 1.25 -1.97 7.82
C VAL A 67 1.74 -2.91 8.90
N ASP A 68 1.34 -2.68 10.13
CA ASP A 68 1.76 -3.51 11.26
C ASP A 68 1.13 -4.92 11.23
N ARG A 69 1.54 -5.78 12.17
CA ARG A 69 0.96 -7.12 12.33
C ARG A 69 -0.54 -7.12 12.65
N LYS A 70 -1.09 -6.03 13.21
CA LYS A 70 -2.53 -5.86 13.48
C LYS A 70 -3.31 -5.38 12.26
N LYS A 71 -2.65 -5.25 11.11
CA LYS A 71 -3.17 -4.75 9.83
C LYS A 71 -3.56 -3.26 9.86
N LEU A 72 -2.90 -2.49 10.73
CA LEU A 72 -3.08 -1.04 10.81
C LEU A 72 -1.96 -0.33 10.01
N PRO A 73 -2.30 0.66 9.18
CA PRO A 73 -1.32 1.55 8.57
C PRO A 73 -0.53 2.32 9.63
N VAL A 74 0.79 2.36 9.50
CA VAL A 74 1.72 3.03 10.43
C VAL A 74 2.79 3.82 9.67
N LEU A 75 3.49 4.72 10.38
CA LEU A 75 4.64 5.48 9.86
C LEU A 75 5.90 4.60 9.68
#